data_AF-A0A7S0ZQV4-F1
#
_entry.id   AF-A0A7S0ZQV4-F1
#
_cell.length_a   1.000
_cell.length_b   1.000
_cell.length_c   1.000
_cell.angle_alpha   90.00
_cell.angle_beta   90.00
_cell.angle_gamma   90.00
#
_symmetry.space_group_name_H-M   'P 1'
#
loop_
_entity.id
_entity.type
_entity.pdbx_description
1 polymer ?
#
loop_
_entity_poly.entity_id
_entity_poly.type
_entity_poly.pdbx_seq_one_letter_code
_entity_poly.pdbx_strand_id
1 'polypeptide(L)'
;TNEEVPGQVFVQLGTVQQGSLVADCTLPGARLLRGETPMVAVHRIMETKLYGVQQNISIESLVRESESKDSGVDWLEKIYLRTVAHSIMCGPFPAPTVRVRRPTDIPLEEAYVVHNPQHGRIVLYGWVQRSYYYFLKTAEGEHALQNWLSLLEMDECGQQTLGHKLVLRF
;
A
#
# COMPACT_ATOMS: atom_id res chain seq x y z
N THR A 1 -10.27 14.92 -24.94
CA THR A 1 -10.82 14.81 -23.58
C THR A 1 -10.04 13.72 -22.88
N ASN A 2 -9.16 14.07 -21.94
CA ASN A 2 -8.43 13.07 -21.15
C ASN A 2 -9.43 12.47 -20.16
N GLU A 3 -10.15 11.42 -20.57
CA GLU A 3 -10.86 10.58 -19.62
C GLU A 3 -9.82 10.05 -18.64
N GLU A 4 -9.88 10.52 -17.39
CA GLU A 4 -9.04 10.02 -16.32
C GLU A 4 -9.39 8.55 -16.11
N VAL A 5 -8.58 7.66 -16.69
CA VAL A 5 -8.61 6.24 -16.35
C VAL A 5 -8.56 6.16 -14.82
N PRO A 6 -9.48 5.44 -14.16
CA PRO A 6 -9.53 5.37 -12.72
C PRO A 6 -8.17 4.89 -12.21
N GLY A 7 -7.43 5.78 -11.55
CA GLY A 7 -6.09 5.47 -11.06
C GLY A 7 -6.17 4.37 -10.01
N GLN A 8 -5.33 3.34 -10.15
CA GLN A 8 -5.08 2.41 -9.06
C GLN A 8 -4.03 3.00 -8.11
N VAL A 9 -4.03 2.53 -6.88
CA VAL A 9 -3.06 2.85 -5.84
C VAL A 9 -2.37 1.57 -5.38
N PHE A 10 -1.07 1.65 -5.15
CA PHE A 10 -0.29 0.54 -4.61
C PHE A 10 -0.32 0.61 -3.08
N VAL A 11 -0.98 -0.35 -2.46
CA VAL A 11 -1.27 -0.35 -1.02
C VAL A 11 -0.82 -1.64 -0.39
N GLN A 12 -0.51 -1.59 0.90
CA GLN A 12 -0.45 -2.78 1.73
C GLN A 12 -1.86 -3.36 1.82
N LEU A 13 -1.99 -4.68 1.66
CA LEU A 13 -3.23 -5.43 1.81
C LEU A 13 -3.25 -6.23 3.12
N GLY A 14 -2.09 -6.64 3.60
CA GLY A 14 -1.98 -7.37 4.86
C GLY A 14 -0.54 -7.56 5.30
N THR A 15 -0.37 -7.99 6.55
CA THR A 15 0.94 -8.29 7.16
C THR A 15 0.86 -9.63 7.87
N VAL A 16 1.92 -10.44 7.74
CA VAL A 16 2.06 -11.66 8.52
C VAL A 16 2.51 -11.29 9.94
N GLN A 17 1.68 -11.63 10.94
CA GLN A 17 1.93 -11.39 12.36
C GLN A 17 1.71 -12.69 13.13
N GLN A 18 2.73 -13.12 13.89
CA GLN A 18 2.65 -14.35 14.71
C GLN A 18 2.17 -15.59 13.92
N GLY A 19 2.60 -15.71 12.65
CA GLY A 19 2.21 -16.82 11.77
C GLY A 19 0.83 -16.69 11.13
N SER A 20 0.07 -15.63 11.43
CA SER A 20 -1.24 -15.36 10.84
C SER A 20 -1.18 -14.16 9.89
N LEU A 21 -1.91 -14.23 8.78
CA LEU A 21 -2.03 -13.12 7.83
C LEU A 21 -3.19 -12.21 8.24
N VAL A 22 -2.87 -10.98 8.64
CA VAL A 22 -3.82 -9.98 9.14
C VAL A 22 -4.07 -8.94 8.04
N ALA A 23 -5.34 -8.71 7.72
CA ALA A 23 -5.77 -7.67 6.79
C ALA A 23 -5.37 -6.27 7.30
N ASP A 24 -4.81 -5.46 6.41
CA ASP A 24 -4.49 -4.07 6.68
C ASP A 24 -4.34 -3.33 5.34
N CYS A 25 -5.40 -2.65 4.91
CA CYS A 25 -5.39 -1.87 3.69
C CYS A 25 -4.81 -0.47 3.94
N THR A 26 -3.50 -0.27 3.80
CA THR A 26 -2.84 1.02 4.11
C THR A 26 -1.90 1.49 3.01
N LEU A 27 -1.81 2.82 2.83
CA LEU A 27 -0.76 3.39 1.99
C LEU A 27 0.59 3.29 2.71
N PRO A 28 1.70 3.02 1.98
CA PRO A 28 3.03 3.05 2.56
C PRO A 28 3.33 4.44 3.14
N GLY A 29 3.46 4.52 4.45
CA GLY A 29 3.71 5.78 5.15
C GLY A 29 4.44 5.57 6.46
N ALA A 30 5.09 6.61 6.97
CA ALA A 30 5.75 6.59 8.27
C ALA A 30 5.59 7.93 8.98
N ARG A 31 5.70 7.91 10.31
CA ARG A 31 5.87 9.13 11.09
C ARG A 31 7.25 9.73 10.79
N LEU A 32 7.31 11.06 10.75
CA LEU A 32 8.57 11.80 10.69
C LEU A 32 9.35 11.62 11.99
N LEU A 33 10.65 11.37 11.85
CA LEU A 33 11.59 11.37 12.96
C LEU A 33 12.00 12.80 13.30
N ARG A 34 12.54 13.00 14.52
CA ARG A 34 12.97 14.32 14.97
C ARG A 34 14.10 14.84 14.08
N GLY A 35 13.89 15.99 13.44
CA GLY A 35 14.86 16.61 12.52
C GLY A 35 14.87 16.01 11.12
N GLU A 36 14.00 15.03 10.83
CA GLU A 36 13.88 14.41 9.51
C GLU A 36 13.11 15.32 8.55
N THR A 37 13.64 15.52 7.34
CA THR A 37 12.92 16.21 6.28
C THR A 37 11.92 15.27 5.61
N PRO A 38 10.83 15.78 5.00
CA PRO A 38 9.88 14.92 4.29
C PRO A 38 10.53 14.03 3.22
N MET A 39 11.49 14.56 2.46
CA MET A 39 12.19 13.77 1.43
C MET A 39 13.01 12.62 2.04
N VAL A 40 13.72 12.87 3.15
CA VAL A 40 14.47 11.80 3.87
C VAL A 40 13.50 10.73 4.38
N ALA A 41 12.34 11.13 4.89
CA ALA A 41 11.32 10.16 5.33
C ALA A 41 10.76 9.33 4.18
N VAL A 42 10.55 9.91 3.00
CA VAL A 42 10.13 9.18 1.80
C VAL A 42 11.19 8.16 1.40
N HIS A 43 12.46 8.55 1.31
CA HIS A 43 13.55 7.59 1.04
C HIS A 43 13.59 6.45 2.06
N ARG A 44 13.43 6.76 3.36
CA ARG A 44 13.33 5.74 4.40
C ARG A 44 12.13 4.82 4.22
N ILE A 45 10.96 5.34 3.82
CA ILE A 45 9.78 4.51 3.49
C ILE A 45 10.11 3.59 2.31
N MET A 46 10.79 4.09 1.28
CA MET A 46 11.21 3.29 0.14
C MET A 46 12.13 2.13 0.57
N GLU A 47 13.12 2.42 1.41
CA GLU A 47 14.08 1.43 1.89
C GLU A 47 13.47 0.41 2.87
N THR A 48 12.50 0.85 3.69
CA THR A 48 11.97 0.02 4.79
C THR A 48 10.65 -0.68 4.47
N LYS A 49 9.73 -0.01 3.80
CA LYS A 49 8.38 -0.57 3.52
C LYS A 49 8.27 -1.12 2.12
N LEU A 50 8.94 -0.48 1.17
CA LEU A 50 8.88 -0.79 -0.26
C LEU A 50 10.19 -1.42 -0.74
N TYR A 51 10.83 -2.19 0.14
CA TYR A 51 12.06 -2.91 -0.14
C TYR A 51 11.88 -3.85 -1.34
N GLY A 52 12.82 -3.80 -2.29
CA GLY A 52 12.79 -4.56 -3.53
C GLY A 52 12.05 -3.87 -4.68
N VAL A 53 11.18 -2.89 -4.39
CA VAL A 53 10.41 -2.17 -5.43
C VAL A 53 10.87 -0.71 -5.61
N GLN A 54 11.72 -0.20 -4.72
CA GLN A 54 12.12 1.20 -4.70
C GLN A 54 12.79 1.69 -6.00
N GLN A 55 13.49 0.82 -6.72
CA GLN A 55 14.19 1.18 -7.97
C GLN A 55 13.23 1.55 -9.10
N ASN A 56 11.99 1.11 -8.99
CA ASN A 56 10.94 1.36 -9.97
C ASN A 56 10.08 2.57 -9.60
N ILE A 57 10.34 3.25 -8.48
CA ILE A 57 9.51 4.36 -8.02
C ILE A 57 10.21 5.69 -8.30
N SER A 58 9.52 6.57 -9.04
CA SER A 58 9.91 7.98 -9.24
C SER A 58 8.99 8.87 -8.43
N ILE A 59 9.56 9.78 -7.64
CA ILE A 59 8.81 10.78 -6.87
C ILE A 59 8.56 11.98 -7.79
N GLU A 60 7.30 12.31 -8.04
CA GLU A 60 6.90 13.41 -8.91
C GLU A 60 6.74 14.71 -8.13
N SER A 61 6.13 14.65 -6.94
CA SER A 61 5.92 15.83 -6.11
C SER A 61 5.70 15.49 -4.63
N LEU A 62 5.92 16.50 -3.78
CA LEU A 62 5.62 16.47 -2.35
C LEU A 62 4.61 17.57 -2.04
N VAL A 63 3.45 17.19 -1.53
CA VAL A 63 2.37 18.11 -1.17
C VAL A 63 2.13 18.05 0.33
N ARG A 64 2.09 19.21 0.98
CA ARG A 64 1.72 19.29 2.40
C ARG A 64 0.22 19.47 2.52
N GLU A 65 -0.41 18.56 3.24
CA GLU A 65 -1.85 18.58 3.49
C GLU A 65 -2.12 18.73 4.99
N SER A 66 -3.23 19.37 5.31
CA SER A 66 -3.78 19.46 6.66
C SER A 66 -5.14 18.79 6.69
N GLU A 67 -5.33 17.88 7.64
CA GLU A 67 -6.63 17.29 7.94
C GLU A 67 -7.04 17.71 9.34
N SER A 68 -8.14 18.45 9.45
CA SER A 68 -8.75 18.76 10.74
C SER A 68 -9.59 17.58 11.21
N LYS A 69 -9.36 17.11 12.43
CA LYS A 69 -10.29 16.21 13.12
C LYS A 69 -10.79 16.86 14.39
N ASP A 70 -12.07 16.61 14.67
CA ASP A 70 -12.67 16.94 15.94
C ASP A 70 -11.87 16.23 17.06
N SER A 71 -11.51 16.99 18.09
CA SER A 71 -10.78 16.45 19.23
C SER A 71 -11.68 15.79 20.27
N GLY A 72 -13.01 15.92 20.14
CA GLY A 72 -14.00 15.60 21.17
C GLY A 72 -14.10 16.65 22.27
N VAL A 73 -13.42 17.79 22.10
CA VAL A 73 -13.44 18.94 23.01
C VAL A 73 -13.78 20.17 22.18
N ASP A 74 -14.93 20.80 22.47
CA ASP A 74 -15.57 21.86 21.65
C ASP A 74 -14.67 23.05 21.27
N TRP A 75 -13.61 23.29 22.03
CA TRP A 75 -12.68 24.41 21.81
C TRP A 75 -11.31 24.00 21.25
N LEU A 76 -11.07 22.71 21.05
CA LEU A 76 -9.78 22.20 20.58
C LEU A 76 -9.96 21.48 19.24
N GLU A 77 -9.39 22.05 18.19
CA GLU A 77 -9.31 21.39 16.88
C GLU A 77 -7.95 20.72 16.75
N LYS A 78 -7.92 19.43 16.37
CA LYS A 78 -6.67 18.73 16.07
C LYS A 78 -6.40 18.83 14.58
N ILE A 79 -5.41 19.66 14.22
CA ILE A 79 -4.91 19.75 12.84
C ILE A 79 -3.78 18.74 12.66
N TYR A 80 -4.03 17.74 11.82
CA TYR A 80 -3.05 16.75 11.41
C TYR A 80 -2.35 17.23 10.14
N LEU A 81 -1.08 17.64 10.28
CA LEU A 81 -0.24 17.99 9.15
C LEU A 81 0.48 16.74 8.63
N ARG A 82 0.27 16.42 7.35
CA ARG A 82 0.97 15.33 6.65
C ARG A 82 1.65 15.85 5.39
N THR A 83 2.71 15.18 4.96
CA THR A 83 3.29 15.38 3.63
C THR A 83 3.01 14.14 2.81
N VAL A 84 2.40 14.33 1.65
CA VAL A 84 2.03 13.29 0.71
C VAL A 84 3.02 13.31 -0.45
N ALA A 85 3.59 12.15 -0.77
CA ALA A 85 4.53 11.99 -1.87
C ALA A 85 3.83 11.35 -3.07
N HIS A 86 3.46 12.17 -4.04
CA HIS A 86 2.95 11.67 -5.32
C HIS A 86 4.12 11.03 -6.08
N SER A 87 4.02 9.74 -6.34
CA SER A 87 5.08 8.96 -6.98
C SER A 87 4.46 8.08 -8.05
N ILE A 88 5.24 7.73 -9.07
CA ILE A 88 4.88 6.79 -10.13
C ILE A 88 5.73 5.53 -10.02
N MET A 89 5.14 4.35 -10.28
CA MET A 89 5.88 3.08 -10.35
C MET A 89 6.02 2.66 -11.81
N CYS A 90 7.26 2.64 -12.29
CA CYS A 90 7.61 2.41 -13.68
C CYS A 90 8.31 1.07 -13.86
N GLY A 91 7.79 0.25 -14.76
CA GLY A 91 8.38 -1.02 -15.13
C GLY A 91 8.11 -2.14 -14.12
N PRO A 92 8.49 -3.37 -14.47
CA PRO A 92 8.31 -4.51 -13.60
C PRO A 92 9.32 -4.54 -12.46
N PHE A 93 8.87 -5.07 -11.32
CA PHE A 93 9.73 -5.38 -10.19
C PHE A 93 9.66 -6.87 -9.87
N PRO A 94 10.76 -7.48 -9.41
CA PRO A 94 10.78 -8.89 -9.04
C PRO A 94 10.17 -9.06 -7.65
N ALA A 95 8.94 -9.58 -7.59
CA ALA A 95 8.33 -10.02 -6.34
C ALA A 95 7.62 -11.36 -6.53
N PRO A 96 7.66 -12.26 -5.53
CA PRO A 96 6.74 -13.38 -5.50
C PRO A 96 5.31 -12.85 -5.53
N THR A 97 4.48 -13.46 -6.36
CA THR A 97 3.08 -13.10 -6.52
C THR A 97 2.22 -14.23 -5.98
N VAL A 98 1.17 -13.87 -5.24
CA VAL A 98 0.13 -14.79 -4.78
C VAL A 98 -1.20 -14.40 -5.42
N ARG A 99 -2.01 -15.40 -5.75
CA ARG A 99 -3.26 -15.21 -6.50
C ARG A 99 -4.40 -15.95 -5.85
N VAL A 100 -5.60 -15.45 -6.04
CA VAL A 100 -6.82 -16.17 -5.66
C VAL A 100 -7.33 -16.94 -6.87
N ARG A 101 -7.54 -18.26 -6.72
CA ARG A 101 -8.05 -19.11 -7.81
C ARG A 101 -9.57 -19.06 -7.96
N ARG A 102 -10.26 -18.50 -6.97
CA ARG A 102 -11.73 -18.44 -6.89
C ARG A 102 -12.22 -17.01 -7.10
N PRO A 103 -13.40 -16.83 -7.71
CA PRO A 103 -14.05 -15.51 -7.72
C PRO A 103 -14.25 -14.99 -6.30
N THR A 104 -14.06 -13.69 -6.11
CA THR A 104 -14.30 -13.02 -4.83
C THR A 104 -15.07 -11.73 -5.07
N ASP A 105 -15.63 -11.16 -4.02
CA ASP A 105 -16.39 -9.91 -4.07
C ASP A 105 -15.50 -8.66 -4.26
N ILE A 106 -14.18 -8.81 -4.09
CA ILE A 106 -13.21 -7.74 -4.28
C ILE A 106 -12.48 -7.96 -5.61
N PRO A 107 -12.39 -6.96 -6.49
CA PRO A 107 -11.66 -7.06 -7.76
C PRO A 107 -10.14 -6.97 -7.55
N LEU A 108 -9.60 -7.87 -6.72
CA LEU A 108 -8.17 -8.08 -6.53
C LEU A 108 -7.80 -9.44 -7.09
N GLU A 109 -6.96 -9.43 -8.12
CA GLU A 109 -6.52 -10.64 -8.81
C GLU A 109 -5.26 -11.22 -8.17
N GLU A 110 -4.36 -10.36 -7.72
CA GLU A 110 -3.05 -10.75 -7.21
C GLU A 110 -2.53 -9.81 -6.12
N ALA A 111 -1.63 -10.34 -5.29
CA ALA A 111 -0.80 -9.57 -4.36
C ALA A 111 0.68 -9.93 -4.50
N TYR A 112 1.52 -8.94 -4.27
CA TYR A 112 2.97 -9.05 -4.28
C TYR A 112 3.48 -9.22 -2.85
N VAL A 113 4.28 -10.25 -2.63
CA VAL A 113 4.88 -10.54 -1.33
C VAL A 113 6.19 -9.79 -1.22
N VAL A 114 6.26 -8.86 -0.26
CA VAL A 114 7.47 -8.10 0.04
C VAL A 114 7.99 -8.54 1.41
N HIS A 115 9.23 -8.99 1.44
CA HIS A 115 9.94 -9.34 2.67
C HIS A 115 11.05 -8.33 2.92
N ASN A 116 10.95 -7.58 4.02
CA ASN A 116 12.08 -6.76 4.46
C ASN A 116 12.95 -7.55 5.45
N PRO A 117 14.19 -7.93 5.07
CA PRO A 117 15.08 -8.71 5.93
C PRO A 117 15.51 -7.97 7.20
N GLN A 118 15.50 -6.63 7.21
CA GLN A 118 15.88 -5.83 8.38
C GLN A 118 14.82 -5.89 9.49
N HIS A 119 13.56 -6.12 9.13
CA HIS A 119 12.45 -6.17 10.08
C HIS A 119 11.87 -7.57 10.27
N GLY A 120 12.26 -8.54 9.43
CA GLY A 120 11.73 -9.91 9.44
C GLY A 120 10.21 -9.96 9.21
N ARG A 121 9.65 -8.92 8.56
CA ARG A 121 8.21 -8.80 8.31
C ARG A 121 7.91 -9.14 6.86
N ILE A 122 6.88 -9.96 6.66
CA ILE A 122 6.29 -10.25 5.37
C ILE A 122 5.03 -9.41 5.23
N VAL A 123 4.98 -8.63 4.17
CA VAL A 123 3.89 -7.70 3.86
C VAL A 123 3.39 -8.00 2.46
N LEU A 124 2.07 -8.05 2.30
CA LEU A 124 1.44 -8.21 1.00
C LEU A 124 1.02 -6.83 0.49
N TYR A 125 1.40 -6.52 -0.74
CA TYR A 125 0.99 -5.31 -1.43
C TYR A 125 0.16 -5.65 -2.65
N GLY A 126 -0.67 -4.72 -3.12
CA GLY A 126 -1.44 -4.89 -4.34
C GLY A 126 -1.89 -3.58 -4.94
N TRP A 127 -2.26 -3.66 -6.22
CA TRP A 127 -2.87 -2.57 -6.95
C TRP A 127 -4.38 -2.58 -6.70
N VAL A 128 -4.89 -1.50 -6.13
CA VAL A 128 -6.31 -1.37 -5.79
C VAL A 128 -6.88 -0.15 -6.50
N GLN A 129 -8.05 -0.26 -7.11
CA GLN A 129 -8.77 0.91 -7.60
C GLN A 129 -9.04 1.88 -6.44
N ARG A 130 -8.91 3.19 -6.66
CA ARG A 130 -9.06 4.17 -5.59
C ARG A 130 -10.42 4.11 -4.87
N SER A 131 -11.52 3.85 -5.59
CA SER A 131 -12.85 3.63 -5.00
C SER A 131 -12.85 2.45 -4.02
N TYR A 132 -12.25 1.34 -4.43
CA TYR A 132 -12.10 0.15 -3.60
C TYR A 132 -11.16 0.37 -2.42
N TYR A 133 -10.09 1.16 -2.58
CA TYR A 133 -9.22 1.51 -1.45
C TYR A 133 -10.02 2.12 -0.29
N TYR A 134 -10.93 3.07 -0.58
CA TYR A 134 -11.78 3.65 0.46
C TYR A 134 -12.78 2.65 1.04
N PHE A 135 -13.35 1.75 0.21
CA PHE A 135 -14.18 0.67 0.71
C PHE A 135 -13.42 -0.26 1.66
N LEU A 136 -12.20 -0.67 1.30
CA LEU A 136 -11.33 -1.54 2.11
C LEU A 136 -10.87 -0.91 3.44
N LYS A 137 -11.12 0.39 3.64
CA LYS A 137 -10.92 1.10 4.92
C LYS A 137 -12.12 1.02 5.87
N THR A 138 -13.27 0.55 5.41
CA THR A 138 -14.46 0.31 6.23
C THR A 138 -14.36 -1.04 6.94
N ALA A 139 -15.18 -1.26 7.97
CA ALA A 139 -15.20 -2.54 8.70
C ALA A 139 -15.65 -3.70 7.78
N GLU A 140 -16.61 -3.44 6.90
CA GLU A 140 -17.10 -4.39 5.90
C GLU A 140 -16.01 -4.73 4.88
N GLY A 141 -15.29 -3.71 4.41
CA GLY A 141 -14.17 -3.89 3.49
C GLY A 141 -12.98 -4.61 4.11
N GLU A 142 -12.69 -4.37 5.39
CA GLU A 142 -11.66 -5.10 6.14
C GLU A 142 -12.02 -6.59 6.27
N HIS A 143 -13.27 -6.92 6.61
CA HIS A 143 -13.73 -8.31 6.66
C HIS A 143 -13.67 -8.98 5.28
N ALA A 144 -14.09 -8.27 4.22
CA ALA A 144 -13.98 -8.75 2.86
C ALA A 144 -12.50 -9.01 2.46
N LEU A 145 -11.58 -8.12 2.85
CA LEU A 145 -10.16 -8.28 2.59
C LEU A 145 -9.56 -9.47 3.36
N GLN A 146 -9.95 -9.65 4.62
CA GLN A 146 -9.51 -10.79 5.42
C GLN A 146 -9.97 -12.11 4.79
N ASN A 147 -11.21 -12.16 4.30
CA ASN A 147 -11.72 -13.32 3.56
C ASN A 147 -10.92 -13.55 2.28
N TRP A 148 -10.64 -12.49 1.50
CA TRP A 148 -9.80 -12.59 0.30
C TRP A 148 -8.40 -13.12 0.61
N LEU A 149 -7.75 -12.61 1.66
CA LEU A 149 -6.42 -13.06 2.10
C LEU A 149 -6.42 -14.54 2.52
N SER A 150 -7.52 -15.04 3.09
CA SER A 150 -7.64 -16.46 3.48
C SER A 150 -7.75 -17.42 2.29
N LEU A 151 -8.07 -16.89 1.10
CA LEU A 151 -8.19 -17.65 -0.15
C LEU A 151 -6.90 -17.61 -0.98
N LEU A 152 -5.86 -16.95 -0.49
CA LEU A 152 -4.57 -16.89 -1.17
C LEU A 152 -3.90 -18.25 -1.14
N GLU A 153 -3.58 -18.75 -2.34
CA GLU A 153 -2.74 -19.92 -2.50
C GLU A 153 -1.33 -19.44 -2.87
N MET A 154 -0.33 -19.92 -2.14
CA MET A 154 1.06 -19.72 -2.54
C MET A 154 1.35 -20.69 -3.69
N ASP A 155 1.64 -20.18 -4.87
CA ASP A 155 2.16 -21.05 -5.93
C ASP A 155 3.51 -21.59 -5.45
N GLU A 156 3.59 -22.91 -5.22
CA GLU A 156 4.79 -23.61 -4.76
C GLU A 156 5.96 -23.57 -5.76
N CYS A 157 5.79 -22.87 -6.89
CA CYS A 157 6.77 -22.77 -7.95
C CYS A 157 7.55 -21.46 -7.79
N GLY A 158 8.83 -21.55 -7.41
CA GLY A 158 9.76 -20.43 -7.23
C GLY A 158 10.11 -19.63 -8.50
N GLN A 159 9.12 -19.30 -9.34
CA GLN A 159 9.29 -18.44 -10.50
C GLN A 159 8.88 -17.01 -10.16
N GLN A 160 9.86 -16.10 -10.19
CA GLN A 160 9.63 -14.67 -10.05
C GLN A 160 8.77 -14.19 -11.23
N THR A 161 7.62 -13.56 -10.95
CA THR A 161 6.76 -12.92 -11.95
C THR A 161 7.04 -11.42 -12.01
N LEU A 162 6.96 -10.83 -13.20
CA LEU A 162 7.23 -9.41 -13.47
C LEU A 162 5.90 -8.62 -13.38
N GLY A 163 5.74 -7.73 -12.38
CA GLY A 163 4.55 -6.87 -12.27
C GLY A 163 4.44 -5.85 -13.42
N HIS A 164 3.24 -5.50 -13.90
CA HIS A 164 3.08 -4.56 -15.03
C HIS A 164 2.88 -3.09 -14.60
N LYS A 165 3.15 -2.17 -15.54
CA LYS A 165 3.23 -0.70 -15.38
C LYS A 165 1.87 -0.05 -15.02
N LEU A 166 1.86 0.83 -14.01
CA LEU A 166 0.72 1.71 -13.72
C LEU A 166 1.14 3.09 -13.18
N VAL A 167 0.44 4.12 -13.67
CA VAL A 167 0.64 5.52 -13.26
C VAL A 167 -0.06 5.76 -11.93
N LEU A 168 0.71 6.10 -10.91
CA LEU A 168 0.25 6.32 -9.54
C LEU A 168 0.06 7.82 -9.24
N ARG A 169 -0.93 8.12 -8.40
CA ARG A 169 -1.11 9.41 -7.73
C ARG A 169 -1.47 9.09 -6.28
N PHE A 170 -0.63 9.47 -5.33
CA PHE A 170 -0.84 9.23 -3.88
C PHE A 170 -1.25 10.49 -3.18
#